data_AF-A0A1R1XS09-F1
#
_entry.id   AF-A0A1R1XS09-F1
#
_cell.length_a   1.000
_cell.length_b   1.000
_cell.length_c   1.000
_cell.angle_alpha   90.00
_cell.angle_beta   90.00
_cell.angle_gamma   90.00
#
_symmetry.space_group_name_H-M   'P 1'
#
loop_
_entity.id
_entity.type
_entity.pdbx_description
1 polymer ?
#
loop_
_entity_poly.entity_id
_entity_poly.type
_entity_poly.pdbx_seq_one_letter_code
_entity_poly.pdbx_strand_id
1 'polypeptide(L)' 'MEPLEPERTCFRLINGVLLERSVQEVLPALKTNRDGISKVIAAIMEQYKKKETEFMEFQKKNNIKDGQVSK' A
#
# COMPACT_ATOMS: atom_id res chain seq x y z
N MET A 1 13.81 12.61 -3.73
CA MET A 1 13.62 13.96 -4.27
C MET A 1 14.43 14.88 -3.40
N GLU A 2 15.54 15.37 -3.94
CA GLU A 2 16.32 16.50 -3.40
C GLU A 2 15.37 17.67 -3.10
N PRO A 3 15.70 18.57 -2.17
CA PRO A 3 14.80 19.66 -1.81
C PRO A 3 14.53 20.53 -3.04
N LEU A 4 13.30 20.41 -3.57
CA LEU A 4 12.78 21.31 -4.58
C LEU A 4 12.34 22.59 -3.88
N GLU A 5 12.64 23.73 -4.49
CA GLU A 5 12.24 25.05 -3.98
C GLU A 5 10.73 25.07 -3.66
N PRO A 6 10.33 25.41 -2.42
CA PRO A 6 8.94 25.33 -1.95
C PRO A 6 7.95 26.15 -2.78
N GLU A 7 8.39 27.31 -3.26
CA GLU A 7 7.62 28.29 -4.03
C GLU A 7 7.54 27.93 -5.52
N ARG A 8 8.27 26.90 -5.97
CA ARG A 8 8.24 26.48 -7.38
C ARG A 8 6.83 26.02 -7.76
N THR A 9 6.33 26.55 -8.87
CA THR A 9 5.06 26.13 -9.45
C THR A 9 5.14 24.68 -9.91
N CYS A 10 4.10 23.91 -9.59
CA CYS A 10 3.93 22.52 -9.97
C CYS A 10 2.50 22.27 -10.46
N PHE A 11 2.35 21.26 -11.31
CA PHE A 11 1.05 20.90 -11.87
C PHE A 11 0.64 19.53 -11.36
N ARG A 12 -0.58 19.43 -10.82
CA ARG A 12 -1.15 18.18 -10.33
C ARG A 12 -2.33 17.79 -11.20
N LEU A 13 -2.26 16.61 -11.81
CA LEU A 13 -3.37 16.03 -12.56
C LEU A 13 -4.26 15.21 -11.61
N ILE A 14 -5.54 15.54 -11.52
CA ILE A 14 -6.53 14.81 -10.72
C ILE A 14 -7.75 14.56 -11.60
N ASN A 15 -8.11 13.30 -11.82
CA ASN A 15 -9.30 12.91 -12.58
C ASN A 15 -9.42 13.62 -13.96
N GLY A 16 -8.30 13.83 -14.64
CA GLY A 16 -8.24 14.52 -15.94
C GLY A 16 -8.21 16.05 -15.88
N VAL A 17 -8.29 16.66 -14.70
CA VAL A 17 -8.16 18.11 -14.51
C VAL A 17 -6.74 18.44 -14.03
N LEU A 18 -6.06 19.34 -14.75
CA LEU A 18 -4.74 19.83 -14.38
C LEU A 18 -4.86 21.06 -13.47
N LEU A 19 -4.26 20.99 -12.28
CA LEU A 19 -4.31 22.06 -11.29
C LEU A 19 -2.91 22.65 -11.08
N GLU A 20 -2.78 23.96 -11.18
CA GLU A 20 -1.56 24.69 -10.86
C GLU A 20 -1.49 24.95 -9.35
N ARG A 21 -0.39 24.54 -8.71
CA ARG A 21 -0.15 24.63 -7.26
C ARG A 21 1.34 24.83 -6.95
N SER A 22 1.68 25.22 -5.73
CA SER A 22 3.08 25.28 -5.27
C SER A 22 3.58 23.92 -4.76
N VAL A 23 4.89 23.68 -4.80
CA VAL A 23 5.52 22.45 -4.29
C VAL A 23 5.20 22.23 -2.80
N GLN A 24 5.20 23.30 -2.00
CA GLN A 24 4.86 23.24 -0.58
C GLN A 24 3.41 22.79 -0.31
N GLU A 25 2.46 23.10 -1.18
CA GLU A 25 1.07 22.68 -1.05
C GLU A 25 0.87 21.21 -1.47
N VAL A 26 1.63 20.74 -2.45
CA VAL A 26 1.44 19.40 -3.06
C VAL A 26 2.22 18.31 -2.33
N LEU A 27 3.43 18.61 -1.83
CA LEU A 27 4.29 17.64 -1.16
C LEU A 27 3.63 16.93 0.05
N PRO A 28 2.92 17.62 0.96
CA PRO A 28 2.27 16.97 2.09
C PRO A 28 1.26 15.92 1.63
N ALA A 29 0.40 16.27 0.66
CA ALA A 29 -0.60 15.36 0.13
C ALA A 29 0.02 14.13 -0.55
N LEU A 30 1.14 14.30 -1.26
CA LEU A 30 1.85 13.17 -1.87
C LEU A 30 2.47 12.24 -0.82
N LYS A 31 3.08 12.80 0.24
CA LYS A 31 3.64 12.02 1.35
C LYS A 31 2.54 11.24 2.07
N THR A 32 1.46 11.91 2.47
CA THR A 32 0.31 11.28 3.13
C THR A 32 -0.27 10.15 2.27
N ASN A 33 -0.44 10.37 0.96
CA ASN A 33 -0.96 9.35 0.06
C ASN A 33 -0.03 8.13 -0.03
N ARG A 34 1.28 8.35 -0.18
CA ARG A 34 2.27 7.27 -0.25
C ARG A 34 2.28 6.44 1.04
N ASP A 35 2.29 7.12 2.18
CA ASP A 35 2.34 6.47 3.48
C ASP A 35 1.03 5.73 3.77
N GLY A 36 -0.11 6.28 3.36
CA GLY A 36 -1.42 5.62 3.42
C GLY A 36 -1.44 4.31 2.62
N ILE A 37 -0.99 4.34 1.36
CA ILE A 37 -0.89 3.14 0.51
C ILE A 37 0.01 2.10 1.15
N SER A 38 1.17 2.52 1.67
CA SER A 38 2.13 1.62 2.32
C SER A 38 1.53 0.90 3.54
N LYS A 39 0.75 1.63 4.36
CA LYS A 39 0.03 1.06 5.51
C LYS A 39 -1.03 0.04 5.08
N VAL A 40 -1.78 0.34 4.03
CA VAL A 40 -2.80 -0.59 3.49
C VAL A 40 -2.15 -1.88 2.99
N ILE A 41 -1.02 -1.79 2.28
CA ILE A 41 -0.27 -2.97 1.83
C ILE A 41 0.17 -3.83 3.03
N ALA A 42 0.71 -3.20 4.08
CA ALA A 42 1.13 -3.90 5.29
C ALA A 42 -0.05 -4.61 5.97
N ALA A 43 -1.20 -3.95 6.09
CA ALA A 43 -2.41 -4.52 6.68
C ALA A 43 -2.93 -5.73 5.87
N ILE A 44 -2.92 -5.66 4.54
CA ILE A 44 -3.31 -6.78 3.67
C ILE A 44 -2.34 -7.96 3.86
N MET A 45 -1.03 -7.71 3.95
CA MET A 45 -0.04 -8.75 4.19
C MET A 45 -0.22 -9.44 5.54
N GLU A 46 -0.57 -8.68 6.58
CA GLU A 46 -0.89 -9.23 7.89
C GLU A 46 -2.15 -10.11 7.84
N GLN A 47 -3.22 -9.65 7.19
CA GLN A 47 -4.44 -10.43 7.01
C GLN A 47 -4.19 -11.73 6.25
N TYR A 48 -3.35 -11.68 5.20
CA TYR A 48 -2.94 -12.86 4.45
C TYR A 48 -2.27 -13.90 5.35
N LYS A 49 -1.24 -13.50 6.12
CA LYS A 49 -0.51 -14.41 7.02
C LYS A 49 -1.40 -14.99 8.12
N LYS A 50 -2.31 -14.17 8.66
CA LYS A 50 -3.29 -14.62 9.64
C LYS A 50 -4.18 -15.71 9.04
N LYS A 51 -4.69 -15.48 7.82
CA LYS A 51 -5.55 -16.45 7.14
C LYS A 51 -4.82 -17.73 6.76
N GLU A 52 -3.56 -17.63 6.35
CA GLU A 52 -2.68 -18.76 6.08
C GLU A 52 -2.49 -19.62 7.34
N THR A 53 -2.24 -19.00 8.49
CA THR A 53 -2.12 -19.70 9.78
C THR A 53 -3.43 -20.39 10.17
N GLU A 54 -4.56 -19.68 10.11
CA GLU A 54 -5.89 -20.23 10.39
C GLU A 54 -6.20 -21.44 9.48
N PHE A 55 -5.80 -21.36 8.22
CA PHE A 55 -6.00 -22.43 7.24
C PHE A 55 -5.14 -23.66 7.59
N MET A 56 -3.86 -23.47 7.91
CA MET A 56 -2.98 -24.55 8.33
C MET A 56 -3.47 -25.24 9.63
N GLU A 57 -3.95 -24.46 10.59
CA GLU A 57 -4.54 -25.00 11.83
C GLU A 57 -5.81 -25.80 11.54
N PHE A 58 -6.67 -25.30 10.65
CA PHE A 58 -7.87 -26.00 10.22
C PHE A 58 -7.53 -27.33 9.52
N GLN A 59 -6.53 -27.35 8.63
CA GLN A 59 -6.08 -28.58 7.97
C GLN A 59 -5.58 -29.62 8.99
N LYS A 60 -4.73 -29.20 9.93
CA LYS A 60 -4.19 -30.06 10.99
C LYS A 60 -5.30 -30.63 11.87
N LYS A 61 -6.25 -29.79 12.30
CA LYS A 61 -7.35 -30.21 13.18
C LYS A 61 -8.27 -31.25 12.53
N ASN A 62 -8.45 -31.17 11.21
CA ASN A 62 -9.38 -32.02 10.48
C ASN A 62 -8.68 -33.16 9.71
N ASN A 63 -7.38 -33.38 9.93
CA ASN A 63 -6.56 -34.36 9.21
C ASN A 63 -6.70 -34.26 7.68
N ILE A 64 -6.90 -33.05 7.16
CA ILE A 64 -7.04 -32.80 5.73
C ILE A 64 -5.65 -32.90 5.13
N LYS A 65 -5.43 -33.90 4.27
CA LYS A 65 -4.21 -34.04 3.47
C LYS A 65 -4.37 -33.17 2.23
N ASP A 66 -3.79 -31.99 2.25
CA ASP A 66 -3.65 -31.17 1.06
C ASP A 66 -2.56 -31.73 0.15
N GLY A 67 -2.89 -31.91 -1.13
CA GLY A 67 -1.95 -32.33 -2.17
C GLY A 67 -0.99 -31.22 -2.60
N GLN A 68 -0.43 -30.45 -1.66
CA GLN A 68 0.63 -29.51 -2.01
C GLN A 68 1.91 -30.28 -2.34
N VAL A 69 2.14 -30.41 -3.65
CA VAL A 69 3.40 -30.83 -4.25
C VAL A 69 4.50 -29.96 -3.68
N SER A 70 5.38 -30.57 -2.89
CA SER A 70 6.65 -29.99 -2.50
C SER A 70 7.41 -29.56 -3.76
N LYS A 71 7.71 -28.27 -3.87
CA LYS A 71 8.81 -27.77 -4.68
C LYS A 71 9.83 -27.14 -3.75
#